data_AF-A0A353RXW6-F1
#
_entry.id   AF-A0A353RXW6-F1
#
_cell.length_a   1.000
_cell.length_b   1.000
_cell.length_c   1.000
_cell.angle_alpha   90.00
_cell.angle_beta   90.00
_cell.angle_gamma   90.00
#
_symmetry.space_group_name_H-M   'P 1'
#
loop_
_entity.id
_entity.type
_entity.pdbx_description
1 polymer ?
#
loop_
_entity_poly.entity_id
_entity_poly.type
_entity_poly.pdbx_seq_one_letter_code
_entity_poly.pdbx_strand_id
1 'polypeptide(L)'
;MSKAAKQSLFILVFLLIGSVIYAGKVSLDKDKLAKENKKLSQELLQVSKSEKNLQEVSGKLKKDLETQAKIADDQKREYQKKVTAAESRVEKLLKDIDTVTKDRDKWEKRIESVKNERDKLLAKLKEKPEPQIIYKERPPEPKPEPSPSPLPEPEKIEKKVPAITMPQPSYDTRTKVVSRDEGNEEYWASVLRDKAELEIALKKLKDEVSSHSVEVVEVTRENNELKVKLDILNHEKEEVDREIAYKENLVNSLSLELARSKNDKKFVADRVDKLTTENSALREQLGQLVSTKGALEKTIVRLTQEKRNIESQLGKTDSLIQSKIDEIWEIKESIDQAFKSTSDKVTSSSEVELPPIVVSAEGGPGISFNPEEASPGYDGRVVSVNEENNFVIVDIGEGSGINVGDNLSVYRDSQYIARLEVIQVRNDISAADIRDQWSRLKAGDIVR
;
A
#
# COMPACT_ATOMS: atom_id res chain seq x y z
N MET A 1 -100.10 26.72 -44.70
CA MET A 1 -99.39 27.13 -43.46
C MET A 1 -99.28 28.65 -43.43
N SER A 2 -99.69 29.30 -42.34
CA SER A 2 -99.54 30.76 -42.20
C SER A 2 -98.05 31.15 -42.14
N LYS A 3 -97.71 32.39 -42.52
CA LYS A 3 -96.33 32.89 -42.45
C LYS A 3 -95.71 32.74 -41.05
N ALA A 4 -96.52 32.92 -40.00
CA ALA A 4 -96.11 32.72 -38.60
C ALA A 4 -95.70 31.28 -38.28
N ALA A 5 -96.40 30.28 -38.83
CA ALA A 5 -96.05 28.87 -38.62
C ALA A 5 -94.74 28.46 -39.32
N LYS A 6 -94.37 29.13 -40.43
CA LYS A 6 -93.08 28.91 -41.10
C LYS A 6 -91.92 29.57 -40.35
N GLN A 7 -92.14 30.76 -39.77
CA GLN A 7 -91.14 31.44 -38.93
C GLN A 7 -90.87 30.70 -37.63
N SER A 8 -91.90 30.19 -36.94
CA SER A 8 -91.72 29.41 -35.72
C SER A 8 -90.98 28.09 -36.00
N LEU A 9 -91.25 27.44 -37.14
CA LEU A 9 -90.53 26.24 -37.56
C LEU A 9 -89.04 26.53 -37.82
N PHE A 10 -88.72 27.66 -38.44
CA PHE A 10 -87.33 28.07 -38.70
C PHE A 10 -86.54 28.33 -37.41
N ILE A 11 -87.17 29.01 -36.45
CA ILE A 11 -86.55 29.29 -35.14
C ILE A 11 -86.30 27.98 -34.39
N LEU A 12 -87.25 27.04 -34.43
CA LEU A 12 -87.12 25.75 -33.77
C LEU A 12 -86.00 24.89 -34.40
N VAL A 13 -85.87 24.91 -35.73
CA VAL A 13 -84.75 24.26 -36.43
C VAL A 13 -83.41 24.88 -36.06
N PHE A 14 -83.32 26.21 -35.96
CA PHE A 14 -82.08 26.89 -35.56
C PHE A 14 -81.67 26.57 -34.12
N LEU A 15 -82.64 26.50 -33.20
CA LEU A 15 -82.42 26.15 -31.80
C LEU A 15 -81.97 24.69 -31.65
N LEU A 16 -82.53 23.79 -32.47
CA LEU A 16 -82.12 22.39 -32.52
C LEU A 16 -80.71 22.22 -33.11
N ILE A 17 -80.32 23.01 -34.10
CA ILE A 17 -78.94 23.03 -34.62
C ILE A 17 -77.98 23.57 -33.56
N GLY A 18 -78.34 24.65 -32.86
CA GLY A 18 -77.53 25.22 -31.79
C GLY A 18 -77.28 24.25 -30.63
N SER A 19 -78.30 23.46 -30.24
CA SER A 19 -78.15 22.46 -29.16
C SER A 19 -77.25 21.30 -29.57
N VAL A 20 -77.31 20.86 -30.83
CA VAL A 20 -76.42 19.82 -31.37
C VAL A 20 -74.96 20.30 -31.43
N ILE A 21 -74.73 21.56 -31.85
CA ILE A 21 -73.37 22.15 -31.87
C ILE A 21 -72.82 22.26 -30.44
N TYR A 22 -73.64 22.71 -29.49
CA TYR A 22 -73.23 22.82 -28.09
C TYR A 22 -72.93 21.45 -27.47
N ALA A 23 -73.78 20.45 -27.71
CA ALA A 23 -73.55 19.08 -27.28
C ALA A 23 -72.26 18.49 -27.89
N GLY A 24 -71.98 18.79 -29.16
CA GLY A 24 -70.74 18.40 -29.83
C GLY A 24 -69.49 19.01 -29.16
N LYS A 25 -69.55 20.30 -28.80
CA LYS A 25 -68.45 20.97 -28.11
C LYS A 25 -68.21 20.39 -26.70
N VAL A 26 -69.27 20.18 -25.92
CA VAL A 26 -69.19 19.57 -24.58
C VAL A 26 -68.62 18.15 -24.67
N SER A 27 -68.98 17.38 -25.69
CA SER A 27 -68.43 16.04 -25.86
C SER A 27 -66.94 16.06 -26.22
N LEU A 28 -66.50 16.99 -27.06
CA LEU A 28 -65.09 17.18 -27.40
C LEU A 28 -64.24 17.61 -26.19
N ASP A 29 -64.76 18.53 -25.37
CA ASP A 29 -64.07 18.98 -24.17
C ASP A 29 -64.00 17.86 -23.11
N LYS A 30 -65.05 17.03 -23.00
CA LYS A 30 -65.05 15.82 -22.17
C LYS A 30 -64.00 14.80 -22.62
N ASP A 31 -63.84 14.61 -23.93
CA ASP A 31 -62.82 13.71 -24.48
C ASP A 31 -61.39 14.24 -24.26
N LYS A 32 -61.18 15.55 -24.34
CA LYS A 32 -59.90 16.19 -23.98
C LYS A 32 -59.58 16.00 -22.50
N LEU A 33 -60.52 16.29 -21.61
CA LEU A 33 -60.40 16.07 -20.16
C LEU A 33 -60.14 14.60 -19.82
N ALA A 34 -60.79 13.67 -20.51
CA ALA A 34 -60.56 12.24 -20.33
C ALA A 34 -59.15 11.82 -20.78
N LYS A 35 -58.62 12.41 -21.86
CA LYS A 35 -57.24 12.18 -22.32
C LYS A 35 -56.21 12.74 -21.33
N GLU A 36 -56.42 13.95 -20.83
CA GLU A 36 -55.54 14.56 -19.83
C GLU A 36 -55.54 13.78 -18.52
N ASN A 37 -56.70 13.36 -18.01
CA ASN A 37 -56.78 12.51 -16.82
C ASN A 37 -56.09 11.16 -17.01
N LYS A 38 -56.18 10.53 -18.19
CA LYS A 38 -55.43 9.30 -18.49
C LYS A 38 -53.93 9.53 -18.51
N LYS A 39 -53.47 10.64 -19.09
CA LYS A 39 -52.05 11.02 -19.11
C LYS A 39 -51.52 11.27 -17.69
N LEU A 40 -52.27 12.02 -16.88
CA LEU A 40 -51.93 12.32 -15.49
C LEU A 40 -51.89 11.04 -14.63
N SER A 41 -52.84 10.12 -14.85
CA SER A 41 -52.86 8.82 -14.18
C SER A 41 -51.66 7.94 -14.57
N GLN A 42 -51.23 7.99 -15.84
CA GLN A 42 -50.01 7.31 -16.29
C GLN A 42 -48.75 7.91 -15.68
N GLU A 43 -48.65 9.24 -15.61
CA GLU A 43 -47.52 9.92 -14.97
C GLU A 43 -47.44 9.58 -13.47
N LEU A 44 -48.56 9.57 -12.74
CA LEU A 44 -48.61 9.13 -11.35
C LEU A 44 -48.15 7.67 -11.16
N LEU A 45 -48.54 6.77 -12.07
CA LEU A 45 -48.09 5.38 -12.05
C LEU A 45 -46.58 5.25 -12.30
N GLN A 46 -46.02 6.06 -13.20
CA GLN A 46 -44.58 6.09 -13.46
C GLN A 46 -43.80 6.64 -12.27
N VAL A 47 -44.27 7.73 -11.67
CA VAL A 47 -43.67 8.31 -10.46
C VAL A 47 -43.70 7.30 -9.32
N SER A 48 -44.85 6.66 -9.07
CA SER A 48 -44.99 5.60 -8.05
C SER A 48 -44.03 4.42 -8.28
N LYS A 49 -43.84 3.99 -9.53
CA LYS A 49 -42.86 2.94 -9.87
C LYS A 49 -41.43 3.41 -9.61
N SER A 50 -41.10 4.66 -9.98
CA SER A 50 -39.78 5.24 -9.75
C SER A 50 -39.45 5.33 -8.27
N GLU A 51 -40.41 5.71 -7.42
CA GLU A 51 -40.23 5.77 -5.96
C GLU A 51 -39.96 4.38 -5.36
N LYS A 52 -40.71 3.36 -5.78
CA LYS A 52 -40.48 1.97 -5.34
C LYS A 52 -39.09 1.47 -5.74
N ASN A 53 -38.67 1.74 -6.97
CA ASN A 53 -37.33 1.37 -7.44
C ASN A 53 -36.24 2.10 -6.64
N LEU A 54 -36.43 3.41 -6.39
CA LEU A 54 -35.49 4.20 -5.58
C LEU A 54 -35.39 3.65 -4.15
N GLN A 55 -36.52 3.25 -3.57
CA GLN A 55 -36.58 2.68 -2.24
C GLN A 55 -35.86 1.32 -2.18
N GLU A 56 -36.05 0.44 -3.17
CA GLU A 56 -35.31 -0.83 -3.27
C GLU A 56 -33.81 -0.62 -3.43
N VAL A 57 -33.39 0.28 -4.32
CA VAL A 57 -31.97 0.60 -4.54
C VAL A 57 -31.35 1.16 -3.26
N SER A 58 -32.04 2.08 -2.57
CA SER A 58 -31.56 2.61 -1.29
C SER A 58 -31.43 1.53 -0.21
N GLY A 59 -32.35 0.54 -0.20
CA GLY A 59 -32.31 -0.58 0.72
C GLY A 59 -31.16 -1.53 0.44
N LYS A 60 -30.89 -1.85 -0.84
CA LYS A 60 -29.74 -2.66 -1.25
C LYS A 60 -28.42 -1.95 -0.92
N LEU A 61 -28.31 -0.67 -1.26
CA LEU A 61 -27.13 0.13 -0.98
C LEU A 61 -26.82 0.20 0.52
N LYS A 62 -27.85 0.36 1.38
CA LYS A 62 -27.67 0.32 2.83
C LYS A 62 -27.15 -1.04 3.33
N LYS A 63 -27.68 -2.15 2.79
CA LYS A 63 -27.20 -3.50 3.16
C LYS A 63 -25.76 -3.72 2.72
N ASP A 64 -25.39 -3.29 1.51
CA ASP A 64 -24.04 -3.41 1.00
C ASP A 64 -23.04 -2.54 1.79
N LEU A 65 -23.47 -1.35 2.21
CA LEU A 65 -22.66 -0.48 3.07
C LEU A 65 -22.46 -1.13 4.45
N GLU A 66 -23.49 -1.77 5.01
CA GLU A 66 -23.41 -2.45 6.31
C GLU A 66 -22.51 -3.70 6.25
N THR A 67 -22.55 -4.47 5.16
CA THR A 67 -21.65 -5.62 4.98
C THR A 67 -20.20 -5.17 4.80
N GLN A 68 -19.95 -4.12 4.01
CA GLN A 68 -18.61 -3.55 3.89
C GLN A 68 -18.07 -3.01 5.21
N ALA A 69 -18.91 -2.34 6.01
CA ALA A 69 -18.52 -1.87 7.33
C ALA A 69 -18.11 -3.02 8.25
N LYS A 70 -18.85 -4.14 8.26
CA LYS A 70 -18.50 -5.34 9.04
C LYS A 70 -17.17 -5.95 8.60
N ILE A 71 -16.94 -6.07 7.29
CA ILE A 71 -15.67 -6.58 6.74
C ILE A 71 -14.50 -5.68 7.17
N ALA A 72 -14.67 -4.36 7.10
CA ALA A 72 -13.65 -3.41 7.51
C ALA A 72 -13.35 -3.52 9.02
N ASP A 73 -14.36 -3.67 9.86
CA ASP A 73 -14.20 -3.86 11.30
C ASP A 73 -13.48 -5.19 11.64
N ASP A 74 -13.81 -6.27 10.94
CA ASP A 74 -13.15 -7.56 11.12
C ASP A 74 -11.67 -7.51 10.71
N GLN A 75 -11.36 -6.88 9.57
CA GLN A 75 -9.99 -6.64 9.15
C GLN A 75 -9.22 -5.79 10.17
N LYS A 76 -9.84 -4.72 10.68
CA LYS A 76 -9.23 -3.88 11.71
C LYS A 76 -8.90 -4.68 12.98
N ARG A 77 -9.80 -5.56 13.43
CA ARG A 77 -9.55 -6.47 14.56
C ARG A 77 -8.40 -7.43 14.28
N GLU A 78 -8.30 -7.97 13.07
CA GLU A 78 -7.20 -8.86 12.68
C GLU A 78 -5.85 -8.14 12.69
N TYR A 79 -5.77 -6.94 12.08
CA TYR A 79 -4.55 -6.14 12.11
C TYR A 79 -4.17 -5.75 13.53
N GLN A 80 -5.14 -5.40 14.38
CA GLN A 80 -4.88 -5.05 15.77
C GLN A 80 -4.28 -6.24 16.55
N LYS A 81 -4.73 -7.47 16.30
CA LYS A 81 -4.10 -8.68 16.86
C LYS A 81 -2.67 -8.91 16.35
N LYS A 82 -2.40 -8.64 15.08
CA LYS A 82 -1.05 -8.75 14.51
C LYS A 82 -0.11 -7.71 15.11
N VAL A 83 -0.58 -6.49 15.34
CA VAL A 83 0.18 -5.42 15.99
C VAL A 83 0.53 -5.80 17.43
N THR A 84 -0.44 -6.25 18.24
CA THR A 84 -0.16 -6.65 19.63
C THR A 84 0.78 -7.87 19.70
N ALA A 85 0.63 -8.82 18.77
CA ALA A 85 1.57 -9.93 18.66
C ALA A 85 2.99 -9.47 18.31
N ALA A 86 3.14 -8.51 17.38
CA ALA A 86 4.43 -7.93 17.03
C ALA A 86 5.05 -7.15 18.20
N GLU A 87 4.26 -6.34 18.92
CA GLU A 87 4.70 -5.64 20.13
C GLU A 87 5.24 -6.61 21.18
N SER A 88 4.55 -7.73 21.42
CA SER A 88 5.02 -8.75 22.38
C SER A 88 6.35 -9.39 21.96
N ARG A 89 6.59 -9.55 20.65
CA ARG A 89 7.87 -10.07 20.13
C ARG A 89 8.99 -9.03 20.30
N VAL A 90 8.70 -7.76 20.03
CA VAL A 90 9.66 -6.67 20.25
C VAL A 90 10.04 -6.58 21.73
N GLU A 91 9.07 -6.71 22.65
CA GLU A 91 9.37 -6.70 24.08
C GLU A 91 10.26 -7.87 24.51
N LYS A 92 10.04 -9.07 23.95
CA LYS A 92 10.93 -10.23 24.17
C LYS A 92 12.34 -9.98 23.64
N LEU A 93 12.47 -9.50 22.41
CA LEU A 93 13.77 -9.19 21.81
C LEU A 93 14.50 -8.10 22.61
N LEU A 94 13.81 -7.10 23.13
CA LEU A 94 14.42 -6.09 24.00
C LEU A 94 14.95 -6.70 25.31
N LYS A 95 14.23 -7.65 25.91
CA LYS A 95 14.71 -8.39 27.09
C LYS A 95 15.93 -9.25 26.75
N ASP A 96 15.92 -9.94 25.61
CA ASP A 96 17.05 -10.75 25.15
C ASP A 96 18.29 -9.87 24.84
N ILE A 97 18.09 -8.67 24.30
CA ILE A 97 19.18 -7.70 24.09
C ILE A 97 19.77 -7.26 25.44
N ASP A 98 18.94 -6.99 26.45
CA ASP A 98 19.41 -6.62 27.79
C ASP A 98 20.21 -7.74 28.46
N THR A 99 19.77 -9.00 28.35
CA THR A 99 20.52 -10.14 28.89
C THR A 99 21.86 -10.33 28.19
N VAL A 100 21.88 -10.28 26.84
CA VAL A 100 23.12 -10.37 26.05
C VAL A 100 24.07 -9.22 26.38
N THR A 101 23.55 -8.01 26.58
CA THR A 101 24.36 -6.84 26.96
C THR A 101 24.99 -7.02 28.34
N LYS A 102 24.23 -7.51 29.32
CA LYS A 102 24.76 -7.83 30.65
C LYS A 102 25.83 -8.92 30.61
N ASP A 103 25.64 -9.93 29.79
CA ASP A 103 26.61 -11.02 29.66
C ASP A 103 27.88 -10.54 28.97
N ARG A 104 27.79 -9.72 27.91
CA ARG A 104 28.93 -9.03 27.30
C ARG A 104 29.75 -8.29 28.35
N ASP A 105 29.10 -7.48 29.19
CA ASP A 105 29.79 -6.69 30.22
C ASP A 105 30.51 -7.57 31.27
N LYS A 106 29.94 -8.75 31.58
CA LYS A 106 30.61 -9.74 32.44
C LYS A 106 31.85 -10.33 31.76
N TRP A 107 31.75 -10.66 30.47
CA TRP A 107 32.87 -11.20 29.69
C TRP A 107 33.99 -10.16 29.55
N GLU A 108 33.65 -8.90 29.30
CA GLU A 108 34.61 -7.80 29.23
C GLU A 108 35.40 -7.67 30.54
N LYS A 109 34.73 -7.72 31.69
CA LYS A 109 35.40 -7.74 33.01
C LYS A 109 36.30 -8.96 33.21
N ARG A 110 35.88 -10.15 32.76
CA ARG A 110 36.70 -11.37 32.86
C ARG A 110 37.95 -11.25 31.98
N ILE A 111 37.82 -10.77 30.76
CA ILE A 111 38.95 -10.53 29.85
C ILE A 111 39.94 -9.55 30.48
N GLU A 112 39.47 -8.45 31.06
CA GLU A 112 40.32 -7.47 31.72
C GLU A 112 41.06 -8.08 32.93
N SER A 113 40.40 -8.95 33.72
CA SER A 113 41.04 -9.69 34.82
C SER A 113 42.14 -10.61 34.32
N VAL A 114 41.85 -11.44 33.31
CA VAL A 114 42.80 -12.39 32.73
C VAL A 114 44.00 -11.66 32.13
N LYS A 115 43.76 -10.53 31.46
CA LYS A 115 44.82 -9.68 30.91
C LYS A 115 45.75 -9.13 32.00
N ASN A 116 45.17 -8.63 33.10
CA ASN A 116 45.93 -8.16 34.25
C ASN A 116 46.73 -9.29 34.94
N GLU A 117 46.17 -10.49 35.04
CA GLU A 117 46.88 -11.66 35.57
C GLU A 117 48.04 -12.08 34.67
N ARG A 118 47.82 -12.15 33.36
CA ARG A 118 48.87 -12.41 32.36
C ARG A 118 49.99 -11.40 32.48
N ASP A 119 49.68 -10.11 32.58
CA ASP A 119 50.69 -9.05 32.65
C ASP A 119 51.51 -9.14 33.95
N LYS A 120 50.87 -9.48 35.08
CA LYS A 120 51.57 -9.78 36.35
C LYS A 120 52.48 -10.99 36.23
N LEU A 121 52.04 -12.07 35.57
CA LEU A 121 52.85 -13.27 35.37
C LEU A 121 54.04 -13.00 34.44
N LEU A 122 53.84 -12.22 33.37
CA LEU A 122 54.92 -11.77 32.49
C LEU A 122 55.95 -10.91 33.22
N ALA A 123 55.52 -10.02 34.11
CA ALA A 123 56.42 -9.22 34.94
C ALA A 123 57.25 -10.10 35.88
N LYS A 124 56.63 -11.08 36.56
CA LYS A 124 57.33 -12.05 37.40
C LYS A 124 58.34 -12.91 36.63
N LEU A 125 58.02 -13.26 35.37
CA LEU A 125 58.94 -14.02 34.52
C LEU A 125 60.18 -13.18 34.14
N LYS A 126 60.00 -11.87 33.92
CA LYS A 126 61.11 -10.94 33.64
C LYS A 126 61.96 -10.62 34.89
N GLU A 127 61.39 -10.73 36.09
CA GLU A 127 62.13 -10.55 37.36
C GLU A 127 62.92 -11.80 37.79
N LYS A 128 62.68 -12.98 37.18
CA LYS A 128 63.49 -14.16 37.46
C LYS A 128 64.87 -13.98 36.80
N PRO A 129 65.98 -13.91 37.56
CA PRO A 129 67.28 -13.62 37.01
C PRO A 129 67.71 -14.74 36.05
N GLU A 130 68.10 -14.37 34.83
CA GLU A 130 68.76 -15.27 33.89
C GLU A 130 70.03 -15.83 34.56
N PRO A 131 70.22 -17.17 34.63
CA PRO A 131 71.46 -17.72 35.14
C PRO A 131 72.60 -17.28 34.22
N GLN A 132 73.62 -16.63 34.81
CA GLN A 132 74.86 -16.30 34.10
C GLN A 132 75.56 -17.59 33.69
N ILE A 133 75.47 -17.94 32.41
CA ILE A 133 76.22 -19.05 31.82
C ILE A 133 77.65 -18.54 31.61
N ILE A 134 78.57 -18.91 32.51
CA ILE A 134 80.00 -18.71 32.32
C ILE A 134 80.49 -19.78 31.35
N TYR A 135 80.70 -19.40 30.08
CA TYR A 135 81.41 -20.24 29.13
C TYR A 135 82.89 -20.29 29.51
N LYS A 136 83.37 -21.46 29.97
CA LYS A 136 84.82 -21.76 29.97
C LYS A 136 85.23 -22.12 28.54
N GLU A 137 86.06 -21.26 27.95
CA GLU A 137 86.66 -21.43 26.64
C GLU A 137 87.38 -22.80 26.54
N ARG A 138 86.93 -23.62 25.58
CA ARG A 138 87.64 -24.81 25.11
C ARG A 138 88.62 -24.36 24.01
N PRO A 139 89.91 -24.73 24.06
CA PRO A 139 90.91 -24.31 23.07
C PRO A 139 90.61 -24.91 21.68
N PRO A 140 90.99 -24.23 20.59
CA PRO A 140 90.58 -24.57 19.23
C PRO A 140 91.42 -25.71 18.65
N GLU A 141 90.75 -26.77 18.17
CA GLU A 141 91.36 -27.77 17.29
C GLU A 141 91.34 -27.28 15.83
N PRO A 142 92.36 -27.61 15.02
CA PRO A 142 92.57 -27.02 13.70
C PRO A 142 91.66 -27.62 12.62
N LYS A 143 91.23 -26.75 11.70
CA LYS A 143 90.54 -27.09 10.44
C LYS A 143 91.41 -27.99 9.55
N PRO A 144 90.77 -28.88 8.78
CA PRO A 144 91.14 -29.04 7.37
C PRO A 144 89.93 -28.81 6.42
N GLU A 145 90.20 -28.09 5.33
CA GLU A 145 89.35 -27.98 4.14
C GLU A 145 89.62 -29.17 3.17
N PRO A 146 89.03 -29.23 1.95
CA PRO A 146 87.64 -29.52 1.63
C PRO A 146 87.51 -30.68 0.60
N SER A 147 86.28 -30.90 0.09
CA SER A 147 85.90 -31.53 -1.21
C SER A 147 85.30 -32.96 -1.16
N PRO A 148 84.65 -33.47 -2.24
CA PRO A 148 83.20 -33.72 -2.27
C PRO A 148 82.83 -35.20 -2.50
N SER A 149 81.53 -35.53 -2.38
CA SER A 149 80.88 -36.80 -2.77
C SER A 149 81.16 -37.19 -4.25
N PRO A 150 81.05 -38.47 -4.73
CA PRO A 150 79.85 -39.33 -4.56
C PRO A 150 80.02 -40.90 -4.54
N LEU A 151 79.02 -41.59 -3.93
CA LEU A 151 78.35 -42.92 -4.21
C LEU A 151 79.15 -44.17 -4.70
N PRO A 152 78.66 -45.44 -4.61
CA PRO A 152 77.42 -46.02 -4.07
C PRO A 152 77.59 -47.33 -3.20
N GLU A 153 76.43 -47.86 -2.73
CA GLU A 153 76.06 -49.22 -2.23
C GLU A 153 76.75 -50.46 -2.89
N PRO A 154 76.45 -51.73 -2.51
CA PRO A 154 76.10 -52.37 -1.22
C PRO A 154 76.89 -53.71 -1.01
N GLU A 155 76.66 -54.46 0.08
CA GLU A 155 76.32 -55.91 0.07
C GLU A 155 76.52 -56.60 1.43
N LYS A 156 75.56 -57.50 1.71
CA LYS A 156 75.43 -58.40 2.86
C LYS A 156 76.47 -59.53 2.78
N ILE A 157 76.80 -60.15 3.93
CA ILE A 157 76.89 -61.62 4.10
C ILE A 157 76.87 -61.96 5.61
N GLU A 158 75.94 -62.84 5.99
CA GLU A 158 75.87 -63.55 7.27
C GLU A 158 77.03 -64.55 7.44
N LYS A 159 77.46 -64.85 8.69
CA LYS A 159 77.50 -66.23 9.22
C LYS A 159 77.94 -66.36 10.70
N LYS A 160 77.30 -67.35 11.31
CA LYS A 160 77.33 -67.96 12.66
C LYS A 160 78.73 -68.28 13.29
N VAL A 161 78.89 -67.97 14.60
CA VAL A 161 79.11 -68.82 15.84
C VAL A 161 79.91 -70.14 15.68
N PRO A 162 80.72 -70.74 16.63
CA PRO A 162 80.86 -70.59 18.12
C PRO A 162 82.29 -70.70 18.80
N ALA A 163 82.28 -70.45 20.13
CA ALA A 163 82.97 -71.11 21.28
C ALA A 163 84.51 -71.24 21.42
N ILE A 164 85.02 -70.94 22.65
CA ILE A 164 85.66 -71.86 23.64
C ILE A 164 86.23 -71.06 24.86
N THR A 165 85.58 -71.24 26.03
CA THR A 165 86.08 -71.75 27.35
C THR A 165 87.33 -71.21 28.09
N MET A 166 87.05 -70.64 29.30
CA MET A 166 87.67 -70.80 30.65
C MET A 166 89.08 -70.27 30.99
N PRO A 167 89.52 -70.19 32.29
CA PRO A 167 88.86 -70.55 33.58
C PRO A 167 88.98 -69.51 34.74
N GLN A 168 88.32 -69.81 35.88
CA GLN A 168 88.47 -69.19 37.22
C GLN A 168 89.79 -69.55 37.92
N PRO A 169 90.12 -68.87 39.05
CA PRO A 169 90.46 -69.64 40.25
C PRO A 169 89.93 -69.12 41.60
N SER A 170 89.93 -70.06 42.54
CA SER A 170 89.54 -70.05 43.95
C SER A 170 90.69 -69.64 44.91
N TYR A 171 90.29 -69.35 46.15
CA TYR A 171 91.13 -69.14 47.34
C TYR A 171 92.00 -70.36 47.67
N ASP A 172 93.24 -70.16 48.15
CA ASP A 172 93.60 -70.44 49.54
C ASP A 172 95.01 -69.95 49.91
N THR A 173 95.12 -69.51 51.15
CA THR A 173 96.27 -68.91 51.83
C THR A 173 97.33 -69.92 52.22
N ARG A 174 98.58 -69.72 51.76
CA ARG A 174 99.79 -70.22 52.45
C ARG A 174 101.04 -69.45 52.05
N THR A 175 101.54 -68.55 52.89
CA THR A 175 102.95 -68.62 53.33
C THR A 175 103.25 -67.68 54.48
N LYS A 176 104.27 -68.09 55.23
CA LYS A 176 104.66 -67.72 56.58
C LYS A 176 105.89 -66.80 56.46
N VAL A 177 105.81 -65.62 57.08
CA VAL A 177 106.86 -64.94 57.88
C VAL A 177 108.09 -64.32 57.15
N VAL A 178 108.10 -62.97 57.12
CA VAL A 178 109.20 -62.01 57.45
C VAL A 178 110.36 -61.91 56.42
N SER A 179 110.71 -60.77 55.82
CA SER A 179 110.91 -59.41 56.36
C SER A 179 110.72 -58.31 55.30
N ARG A 180 110.51 -57.10 55.81
CA ARG A 180 110.16 -55.80 55.22
C ARG A 180 111.35 -55.12 54.53
N ASP A 181 111.12 -54.48 53.39
CA ASP A 181 111.93 -53.38 52.86
C ASP A 181 110.99 -52.36 52.18
N GLU A 182 111.29 -51.08 52.37
CA GLU A 182 110.36 -49.95 52.49
C GLU A 182 109.58 -49.57 51.22
N GLY A 183 109.94 -50.09 50.04
CA GLY A 183 109.27 -49.78 48.76
C GLY A 183 107.87 -50.37 48.60
N ASN A 184 107.54 -51.43 49.35
CA ASN A 184 106.20 -52.03 49.29
C ASN A 184 105.16 -51.19 50.03
N GLU A 185 105.53 -50.51 51.12
CA GLU A 185 104.58 -49.68 51.88
C GLU A 185 104.23 -48.39 51.14
N GLU A 186 105.19 -47.77 50.46
CA GLU A 186 104.90 -46.59 49.63
C GLU A 186 103.98 -46.93 48.45
N TYR A 187 104.20 -48.08 47.79
CA TYR A 187 103.33 -48.57 46.71
C TYR A 187 101.92 -48.94 47.21
N TRP A 188 101.81 -49.65 48.33
CA TRP A 188 100.50 -49.93 48.93
C TRP A 188 99.81 -48.66 49.39
N ALA A 189 100.55 -47.66 49.87
CA ALA A 189 100.01 -46.36 50.25
C ALA A 189 99.57 -45.50 49.05
N SER A 190 100.23 -45.59 47.89
CA SER A 190 99.77 -44.92 46.66
C SER A 190 98.50 -45.61 46.12
N VAL A 191 98.49 -46.95 46.06
CA VAL A 191 97.32 -47.71 45.61
C VAL A 191 96.10 -47.48 46.52
N LEU A 192 96.30 -47.37 47.84
CA LEU A 192 95.22 -47.03 48.78
C LEU A 192 94.74 -45.59 48.61
N ARG A 193 95.63 -44.64 48.32
CA ARG A 193 95.26 -43.25 47.99
C ARG A 193 94.46 -43.18 46.70
N ASP A 194 94.95 -43.76 45.61
CA ASP A 194 94.26 -43.77 44.32
C ASP A 194 92.89 -44.45 44.43
N LYS A 195 92.79 -45.55 45.18
CA LYS A 195 91.51 -46.21 45.45
C LYS A 195 90.57 -45.32 46.26
N ALA A 196 91.05 -44.61 47.28
CA ALA A 196 90.24 -43.70 48.06
C ALA A 196 89.78 -42.50 47.23
N GLU A 197 90.66 -41.93 46.40
CA GLU A 197 90.33 -40.85 45.46
C GLU A 197 89.28 -41.29 44.44
N LEU A 198 89.44 -42.49 43.86
CA LEU A 198 88.45 -43.08 42.96
C LEU A 198 87.13 -43.37 43.67
N GLU A 199 87.15 -43.85 44.92
CA GLU A 199 85.93 -44.08 45.70
C GLU A 199 85.20 -42.76 46.00
N ILE A 200 85.92 -41.69 46.29
CA ILE A 200 85.35 -40.35 46.47
C ILE A 200 84.79 -39.83 45.15
N ALA A 201 85.53 -39.98 44.04
CA ALA A 201 85.06 -39.58 42.72
C ALA A 201 83.81 -40.38 42.30
N LEU A 202 83.78 -41.68 42.59
CA LEU A 202 82.64 -42.54 42.29
C LEU A 202 81.43 -42.21 43.17
N LYS A 203 81.63 -41.86 44.44
CA LYS A 203 80.58 -41.32 45.31
C LYS A 203 80.04 -40.00 44.76
N LYS A 204 80.92 -39.06 44.42
CA LYS A 204 80.53 -37.76 43.85
C LYS A 204 79.75 -37.91 42.55
N LEU A 205 80.22 -38.77 41.64
CA LEU A 205 79.54 -39.02 40.37
C LEU A 205 78.19 -39.72 40.60
N LYS A 206 78.10 -40.62 41.58
CA LYS A 206 76.83 -41.25 41.97
C LYS A 206 75.85 -40.24 42.55
N ASP A 207 76.31 -39.32 43.38
CA ASP A 207 75.49 -38.25 43.95
C ASP A 207 75.01 -37.31 42.84
N GLU A 208 75.89 -36.91 41.92
CA GLU A 208 75.55 -36.11 40.74
C GLU A 208 74.52 -36.82 39.84
N VAL A 209 74.73 -38.10 39.52
CA VAL A 209 73.77 -38.90 38.74
C VAL A 209 72.42 -39.01 39.45
N SER A 210 72.43 -39.18 40.78
CA SER A 210 71.19 -39.21 41.56
C SER A 210 70.46 -37.86 41.53
N SER A 211 71.18 -36.75 41.65
CA SER A 211 70.62 -35.39 41.57
C SER A 211 70.00 -35.12 40.20
N HIS A 212 70.74 -35.39 39.12
CA HIS A 212 70.22 -35.22 37.76
C HIS A 212 69.04 -36.17 37.48
N SER A 213 69.02 -37.37 38.06
CA SER A 213 67.87 -38.27 37.89
C SER A 213 66.59 -37.74 38.54
N VAL A 214 66.70 -37.03 39.67
CA VAL A 214 65.57 -36.37 40.32
C VAL A 214 65.08 -35.19 39.48
N GLU A 215 65.99 -34.37 38.96
CA GLU A 215 65.66 -33.25 38.08
C GLU A 215 64.96 -33.72 36.79
N VAL A 216 65.41 -34.82 36.18
CA VAL A 216 64.73 -35.41 35.01
C VAL A 216 63.32 -35.87 35.36
N VAL A 217 63.10 -36.46 36.54
CA VAL A 217 61.76 -36.86 37.00
C VAL A 217 60.87 -35.63 37.24
N GLU A 218 61.42 -34.54 37.78
CA GLU A 218 60.68 -33.30 38.00
C GLU A 218 60.31 -32.61 36.69
N VAL A 219 61.26 -32.46 35.76
CA VAL A 219 61.03 -31.88 34.43
C VAL A 219 60.05 -32.72 33.60
N THR A 220 60.10 -34.06 33.71
CA THR A 220 59.13 -34.92 33.02
C THR A 220 57.73 -34.79 33.63
N ARG A 221 57.62 -34.62 34.95
CA ARG A 221 56.36 -34.31 35.63
C ARG A 221 55.79 -32.97 35.18
N GLU A 222 56.61 -31.92 35.15
CA GLU A 222 56.20 -30.59 34.69
C GLU A 222 55.75 -30.61 33.21
N ASN A 223 56.48 -31.29 32.33
CA ASN A 223 56.10 -31.45 30.93
C ASN A 223 54.75 -32.16 30.78
N ASN A 224 54.49 -33.20 31.58
CA ASN A 224 53.22 -33.89 31.57
C ASN A 224 52.08 -32.99 32.08
N GLU A 225 52.32 -32.21 33.13
CA GLU A 225 51.33 -31.25 33.64
C GLU A 225 51.03 -30.14 32.63
N LEU A 226 52.05 -29.59 31.97
CA LEU A 226 51.89 -28.60 30.91
C LEU A 226 51.13 -29.17 29.72
N LYS A 227 51.39 -30.42 29.34
CA LYS A 227 50.66 -31.11 28.27
C LYS A 227 49.17 -31.23 28.60
N VAL A 228 48.82 -31.62 29.83
CA VAL A 228 47.42 -31.68 30.26
C VAL A 228 46.76 -30.30 30.23
N LYS A 229 47.44 -29.25 30.69
CA LYS A 229 46.92 -27.87 30.61
C LYS A 229 46.71 -27.43 29.17
N LEU A 230 47.60 -27.79 28.25
CA LEU A 230 47.50 -27.47 26.84
C LEU A 230 46.30 -28.19 26.19
N ASP A 231 46.06 -29.45 26.55
CA ASP A 231 44.91 -30.21 26.07
C ASP A 231 43.58 -29.61 26.58
N ILE A 232 43.53 -29.20 27.86
CA ILE A 232 42.36 -28.50 28.44
C ILE A 232 42.12 -27.18 27.69
N LEU A 233 43.17 -26.38 27.51
CA LEU A 233 43.07 -25.07 26.85
C LEU A 233 42.62 -25.20 25.38
N ASN A 234 43.06 -26.26 24.69
CA ASN A 234 42.59 -26.57 23.35
C ASN A 234 41.10 -26.94 23.34
N HIS A 235 40.64 -27.74 24.31
CA HIS A 235 39.23 -28.09 24.41
C HIS A 235 38.35 -26.86 24.69
N GLU A 236 38.77 -26.00 25.62
CA GLU A 236 38.09 -24.73 25.92
C GLU A 236 38.06 -23.82 24.68
N LYS A 237 39.16 -23.73 23.92
CA LYS A 237 39.21 -22.98 22.66
C LYS A 237 38.19 -23.52 21.66
N GLU A 238 38.15 -24.83 21.45
CA GLU A 238 37.18 -25.45 20.53
C GLU A 238 35.73 -25.22 20.97
N GLU A 239 35.45 -25.23 22.27
CA GLU A 239 34.14 -24.93 22.81
C GLU A 239 33.74 -23.48 22.56
N VAL A 240 34.65 -22.54 22.80
CA VAL A 240 34.45 -21.12 22.49
C VAL A 240 34.25 -20.90 20.99
N ASP A 241 35.02 -21.56 20.12
CA ASP A 241 34.86 -21.47 18.67
C ASP A 241 33.48 -21.99 18.21
N ARG A 242 32.98 -23.09 18.82
CA ARG A 242 31.63 -23.58 18.58
C ARG A 242 30.56 -22.59 19.04
N GLU A 243 30.72 -21.97 20.21
CA GLU A 243 29.80 -20.94 20.69
C GLU A 243 29.79 -19.71 19.80
N ILE A 244 30.95 -19.26 19.32
CA ILE A 244 31.07 -18.12 18.41
C ILE A 244 30.32 -18.43 17.11
N ALA A 245 30.55 -19.60 16.50
CA ALA A 245 29.86 -20.01 15.29
C ALA A 245 28.34 -20.08 15.49
N TYR A 246 27.87 -20.59 16.64
CA TYR A 246 26.45 -20.62 16.96
C TYR A 246 25.86 -19.19 17.10
N LYS A 247 26.52 -18.32 17.87
CA LYS A 247 26.08 -16.93 18.08
C LYS A 247 26.10 -16.14 16.77
N GLU A 248 27.08 -16.36 15.91
CA GLU A 248 27.15 -15.74 14.58
C GLU A 248 25.96 -16.15 13.69
N ASN A 249 25.63 -17.45 13.65
CA ASN A 249 24.45 -17.93 12.94
C ASN A 249 23.14 -17.36 13.50
N LEU A 250 23.03 -17.24 14.82
CA LEU A 250 21.88 -16.61 15.46
C LEU A 250 21.77 -15.13 15.09
N VAL A 251 22.87 -14.37 15.12
CA VAL A 251 22.92 -12.96 14.71
C VAL A 251 22.53 -12.81 13.24
N ASN A 252 23.00 -13.68 12.36
CA ASN A 252 22.63 -13.66 10.94
C ASN A 252 21.14 -13.95 10.75
N SER A 253 20.59 -14.92 11.48
CA SER A 253 19.16 -15.23 11.47
C SER A 253 18.31 -14.06 11.98
N LEU A 254 18.67 -13.48 13.13
CA LEU A 254 17.99 -12.32 13.69
C LEU A 254 18.08 -11.09 12.77
N SER A 255 19.22 -10.89 12.11
CA SER A 255 19.40 -9.80 11.14
C SER A 255 18.50 -9.98 9.92
N LEU A 256 18.36 -11.23 9.43
CA LEU A 256 17.45 -11.55 8.34
C LEU A 256 15.99 -11.37 8.76
N GLU A 257 15.61 -11.80 9.96
CA GLU A 257 14.26 -11.65 10.48
C GLU A 257 13.91 -10.18 10.72
N LEU A 258 14.85 -9.37 11.22
CA LEU A 258 14.69 -7.93 11.37
C LEU A 258 14.50 -7.24 10.02
N ALA A 259 15.27 -7.63 9.00
CA ALA A 259 15.13 -7.10 7.66
C ALA A 259 13.75 -7.43 7.07
N ARG A 260 13.29 -8.68 7.21
CA ARG A 260 11.95 -9.11 6.80
C ARG A 260 10.85 -8.35 7.55
N SER A 261 10.95 -8.28 8.87
CA SER A 261 9.99 -7.56 9.71
C SER A 261 9.92 -6.07 9.37
N LYS A 262 11.05 -5.42 9.09
CA LYS A 262 11.09 -4.02 8.64
C LYS A 262 10.42 -3.84 7.29
N ASN A 263 10.61 -4.78 6.36
CA ASN A 263 9.96 -4.75 5.06
C ASN A 263 8.43 -4.96 5.18
N ASP A 264 8.01 -5.93 5.99
CA ASP A 264 6.59 -6.19 6.27
C ASP A 264 5.93 -4.97 6.94
N LYS A 265 6.63 -4.33 7.90
CA LYS A 265 6.16 -3.09 8.53
C LYS A 265 5.98 -1.97 7.50
N LYS A 266 6.92 -1.81 6.56
CA LYS A 266 6.79 -0.83 5.48
C LYS A 266 5.60 -1.14 4.56
N PHE A 267 5.45 -2.40 4.15
CA PHE A 267 4.32 -2.82 3.33
C PHE A 267 2.96 -2.56 3.99
N VAL A 268 2.85 -2.86 5.29
CA VAL A 268 1.64 -2.59 6.06
C VAL A 268 1.40 -1.09 6.21
N ALA A 269 2.44 -0.30 6.49
CA ALA A 269 2.34 1.16 6.55
C ALA A 269 1.83 1.75 5.23
N ASP A 270 2.43 1.36 4.09
CA ASP A 270 2.00 1.79 2.76
C ASP A 270 0.54 1.41 2.47
N ARG A 271 0.08 0.25 2.96
CA ARG A 271 -1.32 -0.18 2.81
C ARG A 271 -2.27 0.62 3.69
N VAL A 272 -1.87 0.94 4.92
CA VAL A 272 -2.64 1.81 5.82
C VAL A 272 -2.76 3.20 5.20
N ASP A 273 -1.67 3.77 4.70
CA ASP A 273 -1.68 5.08 4.05
C ASP A 273 -2.65 5.09 2.86
N LYS A 274 -2.60 4.08 1.97
CA LYS A 274 -3.58 3.93 0.89
C LYS A 274 -5.03 3.89 1.40
N LEU A 275 -5.32 3.05 2.38
CA LEU A 275 -6.67 2.96 2.96
C LEU A 275 -7.13 4.26 3.63
N THR A 276 -6.21 5.03 4.22
CA THR A 276 -6.55 6.34 4.79
C THR A 276 -6.86 7.37 3.71
N THR A 277 -6.09 7.39 2.61
CA THR A 277 -6.36 8.26 1.46
C THR A 277 -7.69 7.92 0.79
N GLU A 278 -7.98 6.63 0.58
CA GLU A 278 -9.25 6.15 0.05
C GLU A 278 -10.42 6.53 0.97
N ASN A 279 -10.27 6.37 2.29
CA ASN A 279 -11.29 6.81 3.25
C ASN A 279 -11.53 8.32 3.22
N SER A 280 -10.47 9.13 3.08
CA SER A 280 -10.63 10.58 2.96
C SER A 280 -11.37 10.97 1.68
N ALA A 281 -11.04 10.34 0.55
CA ALA A 281 -11.71 10.57 -0.72
C ALA A 281 -13.18 10.14 -0.67
N LEU A 282 -13.49 8.98 -0.07
CA LEU A 282 -14.88 8.53 0.12
C LEU A 282 -15.68 9.49 1.01
N ARG A 283 -15.07 10.05 2.06
CA ARG A 283 -15.72 11.06 2.91
C ARG A 283 -15.98 12.36 2.15
N GLU A 284 -15.07 12.77 1.29
CA GLU A 284 -15.27 13.94 0.43
C GLU A 284 -16.41 13.71 -0.57
N GLN A 285 -16.42 12.55 -1.24
CA GLN A 285 -17.53 12.14 -2.11
C GLN A 285 -18.87 12.09 -1.37
N LEU A 286 -18.89 11.55 -0.15
CA LEU A 286 -20.08 11.56 0.71
C LEU A 286 -20.52 13.00 1.01
N GLY A 287 -19.58 13.91 1.31
CA GLY A 287 -19.84 15.32 1.53
C GLY A 287 -20.46 16.01 0.32
N GLN A 288 -19.89 15.77 -0.88
CA GLN A 288 -20.45 16.26 -2.14
C GLN A 288 -21.87 15.73 -2.35
N LEU A 289 -22.10 14.43 -2.16
CA LEU A 289 -23.42 13.81 -2.33
C LEU A 289 -24.46 14.35 -1.33
N VAL A 290 -24.06 14.64 -0.09
CA VAL A 290 -24.92 15.30 0.90
C VAL A 290 -25.25 16.73 0.49
N SER A 291 -24.29 17.46 -0.08
CA SER A 291 -24.53 18.82 -0.57
C SER A 291 -25.49 18.86 -1.77
N THR A 292 -25.33 17.94 -2.74
CA THR A 292 -26.21 17.83 -3.89
C THR A 292 -27.61 17.37 -3.48
N LYS A 293 -27.71 16.41 -2.55
CA LYS A 293 -28.98 16.01 -1.94
C LYS A 293 -29.67 17.22 -1.29
N GLY A 294 -28.95 18.02 -0.51
CA GLY A 294 -29.51 19.21 0.12
C GLY A 294 -29.97 20.27 -0.89
N ALA A 295 -29.25 20.45 -2.00
CA ALA A 295 -29.66 21.33 -3.09
C ALA A 295 -30.95 20.83 -3.76
N LEU A 296 -31.03 19.53 -4.07
CA LEU A 296 -32.21 18.90 -4.66
C LEU A 296 -33.43 18.95 -3.73
N GLU A 297 -33.25 18.75 -2.43
CA GLU A 297 -34.33 18.91 -1.44
C GLU A 297 -34.87 20.35 -1.43
N LYS A 298 -33.99 21.36 -1.49
CA LYS A 298 -34.41 22.76 -1.60
C LYS A 298 -35.17 23.03 -2.90
N THR A 299 -34.71 22.48 -4.04
CA THR A 299 -35.43 22.66 -5.31
C THR A 299 -36.79 21.97 -5.30
N ILE A 300 -36.90 20.78 -4.69
CA ILE A 300 -38.18 20.09 -4.51
C ILE A 300 -39.13 20.95 -3.66
N VAL A 301 -38.67 21.49 -2.54
CA VAL A 301 -39.49 22.37 -1.69
C VAL A 301 -39.95 23.62 -2.45
N ARG A 302 -39.05 24.25 -3.23
CA ARG A 302 -39.37 25.42 -4.05
C ARG A 302 -40.42 25.10 -5.11
N LEU A 303 -40.22 24.03 -5.89
CA LEU A 303 -41.16 23.57 -6.91
C LEU A 303 -42.52 23.20 -6.31
N THR A 304 -42.52 22.59 -5.13
CA THR A 304 -43.77 22.26 -4.41
C THR A 304 -44.51 23.53 -3.99
N GLN A 305 -43.80 24.57 -3.58
CA GLN A 305 -44.41 25.86 -3.22
C GLN A 305 -44.92 26.61 -4.45
N GLU A 306 -44.15 26.65 -5.54
CA GLU A 306 -44.57 27.23 -6.83
C GLU A 306 -45.83 26.53 -7.36
N LYS A 307 -45.87 25.20 -7.29
CA LYS A 307 -47.07 24.42 -7.63
C LYS A 307 -48.28 24.85 -6.82
N ARG A 308 -48.17 24.96 -5.48
CA ARG A 308 -49.29 25.42 -4.63
C ARG A 308 -49.73 26.85 -4.99
N ASN A 309 -48.78 27.73 -5.32
CA ASN A 309 -49.10 29.10 -5.73
C ASN A 309 -49.87 29.12 -7.05
N ILE A 310 -49.45 28.32 -8.03
CA ILE A 310 -50.14 28.17 -9.33
C ILE A 310 -51.53 27.54 -9.13
N GLU A 311 -51.64 26.49 -8.32
CA GLU A 311 -52.95 25.88 -7.98
C GLU A 311 -53.90 26.89 -7.32
N SER A 312 -53.38 27.74 -6.43
CA SER A 312 -54.16 28.83 -5.82
C SER A 312 -54.58 29.89 -6.84
N GLN A 313 -53.67 30.32 -7.73
CA GLN A 313 -54.00 31.25 -8.80
C GLN A 313 -55.04 30.66 -9.77
N LEU A 314 -54.89 29.39 -10.12
CA LEU A 314 -55.81 28.67 -10.97
C LEU A 314 -57.20 28.59 -10.32
N GLY A 315 -57.27 28.26 -9.02
CA GLY A 315 -58.52 28.28 -8.27
C GLY A 315 -59.17 29.67 -8.21
N LYS A 316 -58.37 30.74 -8.06
CA LYS A 316 -58.87 32.13 -8.14
C LYS A 316 -59.42 32.45 -9.53
N THR A 317 -58.69 32.11 -10.59
CA THR A 317 -59.17 32.32 -11.96
C THR A 317 -60.41 31.49 -12.27
N ASP A 318 -60.50 30.27 -11.76
CA ASP A 318 -61.67 29.41 -11.91
C ASP A 318 -62.88 30.01 -11.19
N SER A 319 -62.70 30.54 -9.98
CA SER A 319 -63.75 31.25 -9.26
C SER A 319 -64.19 32.56 -9.97
N LEU A 320 -63.26 33.30 -10.57
CA LEU A 320 -63.58 34.48 -11.39
C LEU A 320 -64.32 34.09 -12.66
N ILE A 321 -63.96 32.98 -13.31
CA ILE A 321 -64.65 32.46 -14.49
C ILE A 321 -66.07 32.06 -14.12
N GLN A 322 -66.27 31.35 -12.99
CA GLN A 322 -67.62 31.03 -12.51
C GLN A 322 -68.44 32.29 -12.22
N SER A 323 -67.87 33.25 -11.50
CA SER A 323 -68.55 34.54 -11.23
C SER A 323 -68.92 35.28 -12.52
N LYS A 324 -68.05 35.29 -13.53
CA LYS A 324 -68.33 35.91 -14.83
C LYS A 324 -69.37 35.13 -15.63
N ILE A 325 -69.39 33.80 -15.53
CA ILE A 325 -70.42 32.96 -16.13
C ILE A 325 -71.78 33.27 -15.49
N ASP A 326 -71.84 33.40 -14.17
CA ASP A 326 -73.07 33.74 -13.45
C ASP A 326 -73.56 35.14 -13.82
N GLU A 327 -72.67 36.14 -13.88
CA GLU A 327 -73.00 37.49 -14.39
C GLU A 327 -73.53 37.43 -15.83
N ILE A 328 -72.93 36.63 -16.72
CA ILE A 328 -73.40 36.45 -18.09
C ILE A 328 -74.78 35.79 -18.10
N TRP A 329 -75.07 34.86 -17.19
CA TRP A 329 -76.40 34.27 -17.04
C TRP A 329 -77.44 35.30 -16.58
N GLU A 330 -77.11 36.14 -15.61
CA GLU A 330 -77.97 37.25 -15.16
C GLU A 330 -78.21 38.27 -16.28
N ILE A 331 -77.15 38.65 -17.01
CA ILE A 331 -77.27 39.54 -18.17
C ILE A 331 -78.13 38.89 -19.24
N LYS A 332 -77.91 37.61 -19.56
CA LYS A 332 -78.73 36.87 -20.52
C LYS A 332 -80.19 36.84 -20.10
N GLU A 333 -80.48 36.60 -18.83
CA GLU A 333 -81.84 36.59 -18.31
C GLU A 333 -82.47 38.00 -18.38
N SER A 334 -81.73 39.04 -18.03
CA SER A 334 -82.17 40.43 -18.15
C SER A 334 -82.40 40.84 -19.62
N ILE A 335 -81.57 40.36 -20.55
CA ILE A 335 -81.73 40.55 -22.00
C ILE A 335 -82.94 39.78 -22.49
N ASP A 336 -83.12 38.52 -22.11
CA ASP A 336 -84.30 37.71 -22.45
C ASP A 336 -85.59 38.36 -21.92
N GLN A 337 -85.53 38.99 -20.74
CA GLN A 337 -86.64 39.74 -20.15
C GLN A 337 -86.89 41.06 -20.88
N ALA A 338 -85.83 41.80 -21.20
CA ALA A 338 -85.89 43.01 -22.03
C ALA A 338 -86.51 42.70 -23.40
N PHE A 339 -86.05 41.63 -24.07
CA PHE A 339 -86.60 41.14 -25.34
C PHE A 339 -88.06 40.72 -25.23
N LYS A 340 -88.47 40.04 -24.15
CA LYS A 340 -89.89 39.75 -23.89
C LYS A 340 -90.71 41.03 -23.71
N SER A 341 -90.20 42.00 -22.96
CA SER A 341 -90.88 43.30 -22.76
C SER A 341 -90.89 44.22 -24.00
N THR A 342 -89.90 44.12 -24.89
CA THR A 342 -89.92 44.79 -26.21
C THR A 342 -90.71 44.02 -27.26
N SER A 343 -90.84 42.69 -27.12
CA SER A 343 -91.69 41.86 -27.99
C SER A 343 -93.18 42.16 -27.79
N ASP A 344 -93.59 42.64 -26.61
CA ASP A 344 -94.96 43.11 -26.34
C ASP A 344 -95.19 44.59 -26.70
N LYS A 345 -94.16 45.31 -27.19
CA LYS A 345 -94.28 46.76 -27.45
C LYS A 345 -93.47 47.29 -28.64
N VAL A 346 -93.36 46.54 -29.74
CA VAL A 346 -92.91 47.10 -31.04
C VAL A 346 -93.70 46.45 -32.19
N THR A 347 -94.96 46.82 -32.31
CA THR A 347 -95.53 47.18 -33.62
C THR A 347 -95.20 48.66 -33.83
N SER A 348 -94.60 48.97 -34.98
CA SER A 348 -94.35 50.30 -35.56
C SER A 348 -92.94 50.91 -35.45
N SER A 349 -92.31 50.93 -36.64
CA SER A 349 -91.52 52.02 -37.25
C SER A 349 -89.99 52.05 -37.12
N SER A 350 -89.38 52.38 -38.27
CA SER A 350 -87.98 52.70 -38.58
C SER A 350 -86.98 51.55 -38.71
N GLU A 351 -87.09 50.89 -39.86
CA GLU A 351 -85.95 50.41 -40.64
C GLU A 351 -84.93 51.55 -40.82
N VAL A 352 -83.71 51.34 -40.31
CA VAL A 352 -82.54 52.19 -40.52
C VAL A 352 -81.49 51.32 -41.18
N GLU A 353 -81.38 51.48 -42.50
CA GLU A 353 -80.29 50.91 -43.30
C GLU A 353 -79.00 51.69 -43.03
N LEU A 354 -77.97 50.99 -42.57
CA LEU A 354 -76.59 51.49 -42.56
C LEU A 354 -75.74 50.64 -43.51
N PRO A 355 -74.84 51.27 -44.29
CA PRO A 355 -74.05 50.63 -45.32
C PRO A 355 -73.02 49.62 -44.76
N PRO A 356 -72.57 48.65 -45.58
CA PRO A 356 -71.67 47.59 -45.16
C PRO A 356 -70.29 48.13 -44.80
N ILE A 357 -69.80 47.80 -43.59
CA ILE A 357 -68.38 47.96 -43.26
C ILE A 357 -67.64 46.75 -43.83
N VAL A 358 -66.90 47.01 -44.91
CA VAL A 358 -65.88 46.12 -45.46
C VAL A 358 -64.75 45.97 -44.44
N VAL A 359 -64.52 44.76 -43.95
CA VAL A 359 -63.33 44.39 -43.20
C VAL A 359 -62.25 44.05 -44.23
N SER A 360 -61.33 44.98 -44.48
CA SER A 360 -60.08 44.68 -45.18
C SER A 360 -59.27 43.74 -44.29
N ALA A 361 -59.24 42.46 -44.65
CA ALA A 361 -58.17 41.56 -44.26
C ALA A 361 -56.93 41.94 -45.06
N GLU A 362 -56.02 42.74 -44.48
CA GLU A 362 -54.57 42.67 -44.74
C GLU A 362 -53.80 43.69 -43.90
N GLY A 363 -52.69 43.21 -43.31
CA GLY A 363 -51.49 44.03 -43.14
C GLY A 363 -51.37 44.82 -41.84
N GLY A 364 -51.21 44.12 -40.71
CA GLY A 364 -50.63 44.70 -39.49
C GLY A 364 -49.74 43.70 -38.77
N PRO A 365 -48.66 44.19 -38.15
CA PRO A 365 -47.36 44.36 -38.76
C PRO A 365 -46.73 43.00 -39.13
N GLY A 366 -46.12 42.94 -40.31
CA GLY A 366 -45.18 41.88 -40.62
C GLY A 366 -44.11 41.83 -39.53
N ILE A 367 -44.17 40.80 -38.70
CA ILE A 367 -42.98 40.28 -38.04
C ILE A 367 -42.06 39.95 -39.19
N SER A 368 -41.09 40.83 -39.41
CA SER A 368 -39.96 40.60 -40.28
C SER A 368 -39.30 39.34 -39.73
N PHE A 369 -39.63 38.19 -40.30
CA PHE A 369 -38.74 37.04 -40.27
C PHE A 369 -37.54 37.46 -41.09
N ASN A 370 -36.60 38.10 -40.41
CA ASN A 370 -35.26 38.29 -40.92
C ASN A 370 -34.63 36.89 -40.92
N PRO A 371 -34.34 36.27 -42.08
CA PRO A 371 -33.58 35.01 -42.12
C PRO A 371 -32.08 35.29 -42.01
N GLU A 372 -31.72 36.33 -41.25
CA GLU A 372 -30.37 36.89 -41.15
C GLU A 372 -30.03 37.36 -39.73
N GLU A 373 -30.64 36.72 -38.73
CA GLU A 373 -29.92 36.52 -37.47
C GLU A 373 -29.34 35.11 -37.52
N ALA A 374 -28.18 35.01 -38.16
CA ALA A 374 -27.22 33.99 -37.79
C ALA A 374 -27.02 34.16 -36.28
N SER A 375 -27.60 33.25 -35.48
CA SER A 375 -27.09 32.96 -34.15
C SER A 375 -25.57 33.02 -34.22
N PRO A 376 -24.87 33.71 -33.32
CA PRO A 376 -23.41 33.77 -33.35
C PRO A 376 -22.92 32.33 -33.40
N GLY A 377 -22.51 31.91 -34.60
CA GLY A 377 -22.08 30.55 -34.84
C GLY A 377 -20.80 30.41 -34.07
N TYR A 378 -20.82 29.59 -33.03
CA TYR A 378 -19.61 29.19 -32.33
C TYR A 378 -18.85 28.24 -33.27
N ASP A 379 -18.19 28.81 -34.27
CA ASP A 379 -17.36 28.04 -35.20
C ASP A 379 -16.02 27.77 -34.51
N GLY A 380 -15.84 26.52 -34.07
CA GLY A 380 -14.59 26.03 -33.49
C GLY A 380 -13.88 25.02 -34.35
N ARG A 381 -12.71 24.59 -33.88
CA ARG A 381 -11.89 23.57 -34.53
C ARG A 381 -11.46 22.51 -33.54
N VAL A 382 -11.42 21.26 -34.01
CA VAL A 382 -10.81 20.16 -33.26
C VAL A 382 -9.30 20.36 -33.19
N VAL A 383 -8.75 20.51 -31.98
CA VAL A 383 -7.32 20.70 -31.71
C VAL A 383 -6.62 19.35 -31.62
N SER A 384 -7.19 18.42 -30.85
CA SER A 384 -6.62 17.08 -30.67
C SER A 384 -7.69 16.06 -30.32
N VAL A 385 -7.53 14.84 -30.82
CA VAL A 385 -8.44 13.71 -30.58
C VAL A 385 -7.68 12.65 -29.79
N ASN A 386 -8.24 12.22 -28.66
CA ASN A 386 -7.73 11.09 -27.89
C ASN A 386 -8.71 9.92 -28.02
N GLU A 387 -8.51 9.09 -29.04
CA GLU A 387 -9.36 7.91 -29.32
C GLU A 387 -9.27 6.84 -28.21
N GLU A 388 -8.18 6.78 -27.44
CA GLU A 388 -8.01 5.78 -26.37
C GLU A 388 -8.96 6.03 -25.19
N ASN A 389 -9.29 7.30 -24.95
CA ASN A 389 -10.10 7.74 -23.82
C ASN A 389 -11.42 8.42 -24.25
N ASN A 390 -11.78 8.32 -25.54
CA ASN A 390 -13.00 8.86 -26.15
C ASN A 390 -13.26 10.36 -26.00
N PHE A 391 -12.27 11.17 -25.65
CA PHE A 391 -12.45 12.63 -25.54
C PHE A 391 -11.66 13.39 -26.62
N VAL A 392 -12.19 14.57 -26.94
CA VAL A 392 -11.66 15.50 -27.95
C VAL A 392 -11.52 16.87 -27.33
N ILE A 393 -10.45 17.58 -27.71
CA ILE A 393 -10.24 18.97 -27.33
C ILE A 393 -10.62 19.87 -28.50
N VAL A 394 -11.49 20.84 -28.25
CA VAL A 394 -11.99 21.80 -29.23
C VAL A 394 -11.65 23.22 -28.81
N ASP A 395 -11.38 24.06 -29.80
CA ASP A 395 -10.99 25.47 -29.65
C ASP A 395 -12.21 26.39 -29.46
N ILE A 396 -13.10 25.98 -28.55
CA ILE A 396 -14.24 26.77 -28.10
C ILE A 396 -14.39 26.55 -26.60
N GLY A 397 -14.40 27.63 -25.84
CA GLY A 397 -14.47 27.60 -24.38
C GLY A 397 -15.60 28.45 -23.80
N GLU A 398 -15.47 28.76 -22.51
CA GLU A 398 -16.41 29.57 -21.74
C GLU A 398 -16.54 30.99 -22.30
N GLY A 399 -15.45 31.55 -22.84
CA GLY A 399 -15.45 32.86 -23.50
C GLY A 399 -16.34 32.93 -24.74
N SER A 400 -16.63 31.77 -25.34
CA SER A 400 -17.54 31.60 -26.46
C SER A 400 -18.91 31.07 -26.01
N GLY A 401 -19.25 31.12 -24.71
CA GLY A 401 -20.57 30.76 -24.21
C GLY A 401 -20.87 29.26 -24.10
N ILE A 402 -19.85 28.39 -24.19
CA ILE A 402 -20.02 26.95 -23.97
C ILE A 402 -20.02 26.63 -22.48
N ASN A 403 -20.96 25.79 -22.06
CA ASN A 403 -21.07 25.25 -20.72
C ASN A 403 -20.83 23.73 -20.69
N VAL A 404 -20.52 23.22 -19.50
CA VAL A 404 -20.44 21.77 -19.27
C VAL A 404 -21.83 21.15 -19.48
N GLY A 405 -21.91 20.13 -20.34
CA GLY A 405 -23.15 19.45 -20.74
C GLY A 405 -23.72 19.89 -22.09
N ASP A 406 -23.14 20.90 -22.74
CA ASP A 406 -23.58 21.32 -24.08
C ASP A 406 -23.21 20.28 -25.14
N ASN A 407 -24.07 20.15 -26.16
CA ASN A 407 -23.85 19.24 -27.29
C ASN A 407 -23.27 20.01 -28.48
N LEU A 408 -22.16 19.51 -29.01
CA LEU A 408 -21.48 20.08 -30.17
C LEU A 408 -21.55 19.14 -31.37
N SER A 409 -21.66 19.71 -32.56
CA SER A 409 -21.75 19.00 -33.82
C SER A 409 -20.48 19.20 -34.64
N VAL A 410 -19.84 18.11 -35.07
CA VAL A 410 -18.61 18.16 -35.86
C VAL A 410 -18.88 17.93 -37.34
N TYR A 411 -18.26 18.75 -38.18
CA TYR A 411 -18.38 18.74 -39.63
C TYR A 411 -17.00 18.65 -40.31
N ARG A 412 -16.93 17.88 -41.40
CA ARG A 412 -15.81 17.86 -42.35
C ARG A 412 -16.38 18.03 -43.76
N ASP A 413 -15.88 19.00 -44.52
CA ASP A 413 -16.35 19.30 -45.88
C ASP A 413 -17.89 19.46 -45.98
N SER A 414 -18.49 20.13 -44.99
CA SER A 414 -19.96 20.31 -44.82
C SER A 414 -20.76 19.03 -44.55
N GLN A 415 -20.10 17.90 -44.31
CA GLN A 415 -20.73 16.66 -43.88
C GLN A 415 -20.66 16.52 -42.36
N TYR A 416 -21.80 16.23 -41.72
CA TYR A 416 -21.88 15.94 -40.29
C TYR A 416 -21.23 14.58 -39.98
N ILE A 417 -20.26 14.56 -39.07
CA ILE A 417 -19.41 13.38 -38.81
C ILE A 417 -19.45 12.88 -37.37
N ALA A 418 -19.76 13.72 -36.39
CA ALA A 418 -19.86 13.31 -34.98
C ALA A 418 -20.70 14.26 -34.12
N ARG A 419 -21.22 13.72 -33.02
CA ARG A 419 -21.81 14.46 -31.90
C ARG A 419 -20.88 14.37 -30.69
N LEU A 420 -20.57 15.51 -30.09
CA LEU A 420 -19.77 15.60 -28.88
C LEU A 420 -20.61 16.17 -27.73
N GLU A 421 -20.28 15.80 -26.50
CA GLU A 421 -20.85 16.39 -25.28
C GLU A 421 -19.74 16.97 -24.41
N VAL A 422 -19.87 18.23 -24.04
CA VAL A 422 -18.82 18.95 -23.31
C VAL A 422 -18.74 18.47 -21.86
N ILE A 423 -17.58 17.95 -21.46
CA ILE A 423 -17.33 17.45 -20.10
C ILE A 423 -16.59 18.46 -19.24
N GLN A 424 -15.72 19.28 -19.83
CA GLN A 424 -14.93 20.27 -19.11
C GLN A 424 -14.65 21.48 -20.00
N VAL A 425 -14.81 22.67 -19.43
CA VAL A 425 -14.59 23.94 -20.14
C VAL A 425 -13.47 24.73 -19.47
N ARG A 426 -12.68 25.43 -20.28
CA ARG A 426 -11.75 26.50 -19.89
C ARG A 426 -12.08 27.74 -20.73
N ASN A 427 -11.41 28.87 -20.48
CA ASN A 427 -11.69 30.14 -21.17
C ASN A 427 -11.73 30.00 -22.70
N ASP A 428 -10.73 29.35 -23.30
CA ASP A 428 -10.55 29.32 -24.76
C ASP A 428 -10.72 27.91 -25.36
N ILE A 429 -10.71 26.85 -24.54
CA ILE A 429 -10.81 25.46 -25.01
C ILE A 429 -11.80 24.67 -24.16
N SER A 430 -12.38 23.63 -24.74
CA SER A 430 -13.19 22.65 -24.01
C SER A 430 -12.79 21.23 -24.38
N ALA A 431 -12.94 20.34 -23.40
CA ALA A 431 -12.86 18.91 -23.58
C ALA A 431 -14.28 18.36 -23.70
N ALA A 432 -14.53 17.57 -24.74
CA ALA A 432 -15.81 16.97 -25.02
C ALA A 432 -15.67 15.46 -25.25
N ASP A 433 -16.62 14.68 -24.74
CA ASP A 433 -16.72 13.24 -24.94
C ASP A 433 -17.44 12.93 -26.26
N ILE A 434 -17.01 11.89 -26.97
CA ILE A 434 -17.60 11.50 -28.27
C ILE A 434 -18.85 10.65 -28.00
N ARG A 435 -20.04 11.19 -28.32
CA ARG A 435 -21.32 10.48 -28.16
C ARG A 435 -21.64 9.59 -29.36
N ASP A 436 -21.67 10.19 -30.55
CA ASP A 436 -21.98 9.51 -31.80
C ASP A 436 -20.89 9.82 -32.82
N GLN A 437 -20.41 8.82 -33.56
CA GLN A 437 -19.37 8.98 -34.57
C GLN A 437 -19.72 8.20 -35.84
N TRP A 438 -19.81 8.90 -36.96
CA TRP A 438 -20.01 8.30 -38.29
C TRP A 438 -18.70 8.19 -39.08
N SER A 439 -17.70 9.03 -38.77
CA SER A 439 -16.37 9.01 -39.40
C SER A 439 -15.27 9.37 -38.40
N ARG A 440 -14.04 8.91 -38.64
CA ARG A 440 -12.90 9.19 -37.74
C ARG A 440 -12.61 10.69 -37.67
N LEU A 441 -12.58 11.21 -36.44
CA LEU A 441 -12.31 12.62 -36.12
C LEU A 441 -10.83 12.92 -36.35
N LYS A 442 -10.52 14.09 -36.88
CA LYS A 442 -9.14 14.56 -37.12
C LYS A 442 -8.98 15.97 -36.59
N ALA A 443 -7.75 16.31 -36.22
CA ALA A 443 -7.40 17.70 -35.95
C ALA A 443 -7.70 18.55 -37.19
N GLY A 444 -8.43 19.64 -37.02
CA GLY A 444 -8.87 20.51 -38.12
C GLY A 444 -10.36 20.44 -38.49
N ASP A 445 -11.11 19.44 -37.99
CA ASP A 445 -12.55 19.38 -38.23
C ASP A 445 -13.30 20.55 -37.56
N ILE A 446 -14.39 21.02 -38.18
CA ILE A 446 -15.15 22.21 -37.76
C ILE A 446 -16.21 21.79 -36.73
N VAL A 447 -16.37 22.56 -35.66
CA VAL A 447 -17.29 22.29 -34.55
C VAL A 447 -18.30 23.42 -34.44
N ARG A 448 -19.58 23.10 -34.21
CA ARG A 448 -20.69 24.05 -34.08
C ARG A 448 -21.64 23.70 -32.96
#